data_AF-A0A4Y9QH76-F1
#
_entry.id   AF-A0A4Y9QH76-F1
#
_cell.length_a   1.000
_cell.length_b   1.000
_cell.length_c   1.000
_cell.angle_alpha   90.00
_cell.angle_beta   90.00
_cell.angle_gamma   90.00
#
_symmetry.space_group_name_H-M   'P 1'
#
loop_
_entity.id
_entity.type
_entity.pdbx_description
1 polymer ?
#
loop_
_entity_poly.entity_id
_entity_poly.type
_entity_poly.pdbx_seq_one_letter_code
_entity_poly.pdbx_strand_id
1 'polypeptide(L)'
;MTIQRMDHVSVVVDDLAAAKAFFLELGMELEGEAPIEGRWVDRVNGLDGVRVDIAMMRTPDGHGRLELTKFHSPEAVSAEPENALG
;
A
#
# COMPACT_ATOMS: atom_id res chain seq x y z
N MET A 1 -14.11 -3.36 25.03
CA MET A 1 -13.09 -3.64 23.98
C MET A 1 -11.98 -2.63 24.14
N THR A 2 -10.73 -3.07 24.04
CA THR A 2 -9.55 -2.19 24.03
C THR A 2 -8.80 -2.37 22.71
N ILE A 3 -8.10 -1.32 22.28
CA ILE A 3 -7.21 -1.38 21.11
C ILE A 3 -6.11 -2.40 21.40
N GLN A 4 -5.85 -3.30 20.45
CA GLN A 4 -4.83 -4.34 20.59
C GLN A 4 -3.48 -3.86 20.07
N ARG A 5 -3.44 -3.35 18.84
CA ARG A 5 -2.27 -2.77 18.17
C ARG A 5 -2.68 -2.00 16.92
N MET A 6 -1.75 -1.26 16.33
CA MET A 6 -1.83 -0.80 14.95
C MET A 6 -1.20 -1.86 14.05
N ASP A 7 -1.96 -2.45 13.13
CA ASP A 7 -1.46 -3.57 12.32
C ASP A 7 -0.45 -3.12 11.24
N HIS A 8 -0.73 -2.03 10.53
CA HIS A 8 0.14 -1.40 9.54
C HIS A 8 -0.40 -0.01 9.18
N VAL A 9 0.39 0.76 8.43
CA VAL A 9 -0.06 1.93 7.65
C VAL A 9 0.04 1.56 6.17
N SER A 10 -0.94 1.96 5.35
CA SER A 10 -0.91 1.71 3.90
C SER A 10 -0.63 3.00 3.14
N VAL A 11 0.20 2.91 2.10
CA VAL A 11 0.56 4.02 1.20
C VAL A 11 0.34 3.56 -0.24
N VAL A 12 -0.48 4.31 -0.98
CA VAL A 12 -0.67 4.08 -2.41
C VAL A 12 0.50 4.69 -3.17
N VAL A 13 1.07 3.92 -4.09
CA VAL A 13 2.25 4.31 -4.87
C VAL A 13 2.06 4.01 -6.36
N ASP A 14 2.61 4.87 -7.21
CA ASP A 14 2.57 4.67 -8.66
C ASP A 14 3.56 3.59 -9.14
N ASP A 15 4.70 3.48 -8.46
CA ASP A 15 5.74 2.48 -8.73
C ASP A 15 6.09 1.69 -7.47
N LEU A 16 5.55 0.47 -7.40
CA LEU A 16 5.76 -0.46 -6.30
C LEU A 16 7.23 -0.89 -6.18
N ALA A 17 7.94 -1.05 -7.31
CA ALA A 17 9.34 -1.49 -7.29
C ALA A 17 10.24 -0.38 -6.74
N ALA A 18 10.04 0.86 -7.19
CA ALA A 18 10.79 2.02 -6.69
C ALA A 18 10.51 2.27 -5.20
N ALA A 19 9.25 2.20 -4.78
CA ALA A 19 8.88 2.38 -3.37
C ALA A 19 9.50 1.30 -2.47
N LYS A 20 9.45 0.02 -2.87
CA LYS A 20 10.12 -1.05 -2.14
C LYS A 20 11.62 -0.80 -2.01
N ALA A 21 12.30 -0.49 -3.10
CA ALA A 21 13.73 -0.20 -3.09
C ALA A 21 14.09 0.94 -2.12
N PHE A 22 13.28 2.00 -2.09
CA PHE A 22 13.45 3.09 -1.14
C PHE A 22 13.36 2.62 0.32
N PHE A 23 12.34 1.84 0.68
CA PHE A 23 12.15 1.41 2.07
C PHE A 23 13.12 0.29 2.50
N LEU A 24 13.58 -0.55 1.57
CA LEU A 24 14.69 -1.48 1.82
C LEU A 24 15.95 -0.71 2.21
N GLU A 25 16.22 0.42 1.56
CA GLU A 25 17.42 1.22 1.79
C GLU A 25 17.36 1.99 3.12
N LEU A 26 16.15 2.25 3.61
CA LEU A 26 15.91 2.75 4.97
C LEU A 26 16.03 1.65 6.04
N GLY A 27 16.27 0.40 5.65
CA GLY A 27 16.47 -0.73 6.53
C GLY A 27 15.18 -1.48 6.88
N MET A 28 14.08 -1.30 6.13
CA MET A 28 12.91 -2.18 6.25
C MET A 28 13.15 -3.51 5.52
N GLU A 29 12.38 -4.52 5.89
CA GLU A 29 12.45 -5.85 5.30
C GLU A 29 11.15 -6.16 4.56
N LEU A 30 11.24 -6.80 3.39
CA LEU A 30 10.06 -7.29 2.68
C LEU A 30 9.50 -8.54 3.37
N GLU A 31 8.26 -8.48 3.83
CA GLU A 31 7.55 -9.60 4.47
C GLU A 31 6.82 -10.47 3.44
N GLY A 32 6.28 -9.85 2.37
CA GLY A 32 5.62 -10.57 1.29
C GLY A 32 4.99 -9.67 0.25
N GLU A 33 4.67 -10.24 -0.90
CA GLU A 33 4.03 -9.56 -2.03
C GLU A 33 2.92 -10.43 -2.62
N ALA A 34 1.83 -9.80 -3.04
CA ALA A 34 0.74 -10.50 -3.71
C ALA A 34 -0.13 -9.57 -4.57
N PRO A 35 -0.67 -10.05 -5.69
CA PRO A 35 -1.83 -9.42 -6.32
C PRO A 35 -3.08 -9.67 -5.48
N ILE A 36 -3.94 -8.65 -5.37
CA ILE A 36 -5.19 -8.70 -4.62
C ILE A 36 -6.33 -8.21 -5.51
N GLU A 37 -7.35 -9.06 -5.67
CA GLU A 37 -8.52 -8.79 -6.50
C GLU A 37 -9.76 -9.55 -6.05
N GLY A 38 -10.90 -9.17 -6.64
CA GLY A 38 -12.18 -9.86 -6.53
C GLY A 38 -13.17 -9.20 -5.58
N ARG A 39 -14.41 -9.70 -5.59
CA ARG A 39 -15.58 -9.04 -4.96
C ARG A 39 -15.41 -8.69 -3.48
N TRP A 40 -14.53 -9.35 -2.75
CA TRP A 40 -14.30 -9.03 -1.35
C TRP A 40 -13.48 -7.74 -1.19
N VAL A 41 -12.50 -7.52 -2.08
CA VAL A 41 -11.68 -6.31 -2.16
C VAL A 41 -12.55 -5.12 -2.53
N ASP A 42 -13.41 -5.31 -3.53
CA ASP A 42 -14.38 -4.30 -3.98
C ASP A 42 -15.25 -3.80 -2.82
N ARG A 43 -15.80 -4.73 -2.02
CA ARG A 43 -16.63 -4.38 -0.86
C ARG A 43 -15.88 -3.66 0.24
N VAL A 44 -14.61 -4.00 0.48
CA VAL A 44 -13.79 -3.34 1.50
C VAL A 44 -13.45 -1.91 1.08
N ASN A 45 -13.14 -1.71 -0.20
CA ASN A 45 -12.76 -0.41 -0.74
C ASN A 45 -13.96 0.47 -1.15
N GLY A 46 -15.15 -0.12 -1.32
CA GLY A 46 -16.32 0.58 -1.86
C GLY A 46 -16.18 0.95 -3.35
N LEU A 47 -15.39 0.19 -4.10
CA LEU A 47 -15.07 0.41 -5.51
C LEU A 47 -15.30 -0.89 -6.28
N ASP A 48 -15.72 -0.81 -7.54
CA ASP A 48 -15.93 -2.00 -8.38
C ASP A 48 -14.68 -2.34 -9.20
N GLY A 49 -14.37 -3.63 -9.32
CA GLY A 49 -13.30 -4.11 -10.19
C GLY A 49 -11.91 -3.71 -9.69
N VAL A 50 -11.70 -3.72 -8.37
CA VAL A 50 -10.42 -3.40 -7.75
C VAL A 50 -9.41 -4.49 -8.07
N ARG A 51 -8.27 -4.06 -8.61
CA ARG A 51 -7.08 -4.90 -8.82
C ARG A 51 -5.86 -4.12 -8.37
N VAL A 52 -5.14 -4.65 -7.40
CA VAL A 52 -3.94 -4.03 -6.84
C VAL A 52 -2.83 -5.05 -6.68
N ASP A 53 -1.58 -4.57 -6.67
CA ASP A 53 -0.46 -5.31 -6.13
C ASP A 53 -0.06 -4.70 -4.79
N ILE A 54 0.17 -5.55 -3.78
CA ILE A 54 0.64 -5.13 -2.46
C ILE A 54 2.03 -5.67 -2.17
N ALA A 55 2.80 -4.89 -1.42
CA ALA A 55 4.02 -5.33 -0.77
C ALA A 55 3.99 -4.91 0.70
N MET A 56 4.12 -5.89 1.60
CA MET A 56 4.19 -5.63 3.03
C MET A 56 5.65 -5.48 3.45
N MET A 57 6.00 -4.33 3.97
CA MET A 57 7.31 -4.01 4.53
C MET A 57 7.23 -4.03 6.05
N ARG A 58 8.29 -4.50 6.73
CA ARG A 58 8.37 -4.59 8.19
C ARG A 58 9.61 -3.88 8.72
N THR A 59 9.49 -3.24 9.87
CA THR A 59 10.65 -2.69 10.59
C THR A 59 11.50 -3.82 11.20
N PRO A 60 12.83 -3.65 11.36
CA PRO A 60 13.69 -4.67 11.96
C PRO A 60 13.32 -5.08 13.39
N ASP A 61 12.74 -4.16 14.18
CA ASP A 61 12.22 -4.47 15.53
C ASP A 61 10.94 -5.33 15.50
N GLY A 62 10.37 -5.51 14.32
CA GLY A 62 9.21 -6.32 14.05
C GLY A 62 7.87 -5.74 14.49
N HIS A 63 7.82 -4.51 15.00
CA HIS A 63 6.62 -3.90 15.55
C HIS A 63 5.85 -3.02 14.55
N GLY A 64 6.55 -2.42 13.59
CA GLY A 64 5.99 -1.58 12.54
C GLY A 64 5.84 -2.33 11.23
N ARG A 65 4.75 -2.03 10.51
CA ARG A 65 4.53 -2.48 9.13
C ARG A 65 4.02 -1.35 8.26
N LEU A 66 4.47 -1.38 7.01
CA LEU A 66 4.06 -0.47 5.95
C LEU A 66 3.58 -1.32 4.77
N GLU A 67 2.32 -1.15 4.38
CA GLU A 67 1.78 -1.72 3.15
C GLU A 67 1.99 -0.73 2.01
N LEU A 68 2.67 -1.15 0.96
CA LEU A 68 2.79 -0.42 -0.29
C LEU A 68 1.79 -1.00 -1.29
N THR A 69 0.90 -0.18 -1.82
CA THR A 69 -0.19 -0.64 -2.69
C THR A 69 -0.15 0.09 -4.02
N LYS A 70 -0.04 -0.66 -5.12
CA LYS A 70 -0.17 -0.13 -6.47
C LYS A 70 -1.53 -0.51 -7.04
N PHE A 71 -2.33 0.49 -7.39
CA PHE A 71 -3.60 0.27 -8.08
C PHE A 71 -3.37 0.05 -9.57
N HIS A 72 -4.01 -1.00 -10.11
CA HIS A 72 -4.13 -1.23 -11.54
C HIS A 72 -5.52 -0.90 -12.07
N SER A 73 -6.53 -0.97 -11.22
CA SER A 73 -7.92 -0.63 -11.52
C SER A 73 -8.69 -0.45 -10.21
N PRO A 74 -9.55 0.58 -10.09
CA PRO A 74 -9.47 1.82 -10.86
C PRO A 74 -8.11 2.51 -10.64
N GLU A 75 -7.71 3.39 -11.56
CA GLU A 75 -6.48 4.18 -11.37
C GLU A 75 -6.59 5.05 -10.11
N ALA A 76 -5.51 5.12 -9.34
CA ALA A 76 -5.49 5.95 -8.14
C ALA A 76 -5.63 7.43 -8.53
N VAL A 77 -6.45 8.17 -7.79
CA VAL A 77 -6.56 9.63 -7.98
C VAL A 77 -5.27 10.27 -7.45
N SER A 78 -4.61 11.10 -8.27
CA SER A 78 -3.42 11.81 -7.81
C SER A 78 -3.77 12.76 -6.67
N ALA A 79 -2.91 12.81 -5.66
CA ALA A 79 -3.07 13.72 -4.52
C ALA A 79 -2.74 15.18 -4.87
N GLU A 80 -2.16 15.42 -6.06
CA GLU A 80 -1.89 16.76 -6.54
C GLU A 80 -3.22 17.47 -6.85
N PRO A 81 -3.46 18.66 -6.29
CA PRO A 81 -4.48 19.55 -6.82
C PRO A 81 -4.21 19.75 -8.32
N GLU A 82 -5.25 19.74 -9.16
CA GLU A 82 -5.12 20.03 -10.61
C GLU A 82 -4.37 21.35 -10.93
N ASN A 83 -4.18 22.21 -9.92
CA ASN A 83 -3.50 23.51 -10.01
C ASN A 83 -2.31 23.66 -9.03
N ALA A 84 -1.61 22.58 -8.65
CA ALA A 84 -0.33 22.73 -7.98
C ALA A 84 0.72 23.19 -9.02
N LEU A 85 1.25 24.40 -8.83
CA LEU A 85 2.35 24.91 -9.63
C LEU A 85 3.60 24.07 -9.32
N GLY A 86 4.02 23.24 -10.27
CA GLY A 86 5.29 22.51 -10.24
C GLY A 86 6.52 23.41 -10.21
#